data_AF-A0A6G3MNJ7-F1
#
_entry.id   AF-A0A6G3MNJ7-F1
#
_cell.length_a   1.000
_cell.length_b   1.000
_cell.length_c   1.000
_cell.angle_alpha   90.00
_cell.angle_beta   90.00
_cell.angle_gamma   90.00
#
_symmetry.space_group_name_H-M   'P 1'
#
loop_
_entity.id
_entity.type
_entity.pdbx_description
1 polymer ?
#
loop_
_entity_poly.entity_id
_entity_poly.type
_entity_poly.pdbx_seq_one_letter_code
_entity_poly.pdbx_strand_id
1 'polypeptide(L)'
;KESEPFDYGDSRKMDKKVEGNIIVDVREFGSDLPLVLHSYGFNIQPITLEIGDYVLTHDVGVERKSVPDLISSLNTGRLYDQAMALSRYYTNPMLLIEFNNDLIF
;
A
#
# COMPACT_ATOMS: atom_id res chain seq x y z
N LYS A 1 -14.69 53.25 17.67
CA LYS A 1 -13.73 52.61 16.75
C LYS A 1 -12.91 51.65 17.60
N GLU A 2 -13.53 50.53 17.94
CA GLU A 2 -12.93 49.45 18.70
C GLU A 2 -12.44 48.44 17.67
N SER A 3 -11.16 48.11 17.72
CA SER A 3 -10.53 47.13 16.83
C SER A 3 -10.91 45.73 17.28
N GLU A 4 -11.56 44.98 16.40
CA GLU A 4 -11.82 43.56 16.65
C GLU A 4 -10.52 42.78 16.88
N PRO A 5 -10.48 41.85 17.83
CA PRO A 5 -9.34 40.99 18.04
C PRO A 5 -9.12 40.08 16.82
N PHE A 6 -7.87 40.05 16.35
CA PHE A 6 -7.39 39.21 15.25
C PHE A 6 -7.53 37.74 15.63
N ASP A 7 -8.41 37.03 14.93
CA ASP A 7 -8.67 35.59 15.05
C ASP A 7 -7.38 34.79 14.82
N TYR A 8 -6.83 34.22 15.89
CA TYR A 8 -5.68 33.31 15.81
C TYR A 8 -6.18 31.90 15.52
N GLY A 9 -6.89 31.75 14.40
CA GLY A 9 -7.21 30.47 13.81
C GLY A 9 -6.00 29.91 13.08
N ASP A 10 -5.38 28.86 13.62
CA ASP A 10 -4.99 27.70 12.80
C ASP A 10 -4.90 26.45 13.68
N SER A 11 -6.08 25.89 13.93
CA SER A 11 -6.24 24.47 14.19
C SER A 11 -5.60 23.71 13.03
N ARG A 12 -4.32 23.33 13.21
CA ARG A 12 -3.53 22.43 12.36
C ARG A 12 -4.45 21.54 11.56
N LYS A 13 -4.62 21.89 10.28
CA LYS A 13 -5.40 21.18 9.28
C LYS A 13 -5.21 19.69 9.51
N MET A 14 -6.25 18.99 9.96
CA MET A 14 -6.28 17.54 9.80
C MET A 14 -6.23 17.32 8.29
N ASP A 15 -5.06 16.89 7.83
CA ASP A 15 -4.80 16.56 6.44
C ASP A 15 -5.95 15.69 5.92
N LYS A 16 -6.45 16.04 4.73
CA LYS A 16 -7.59 15.39 4.08
C LYS A 16 -7.57 13.88 4.33
N LYS A 17 -8.58 13.37 5.02
CA LYS A 17 -8.83 11.93 5.15
C LYS A 17 -8.90 11.35 3.73
N VAL A 18 -7.97 10.46 3.37
CA VAL A 18 -8.00 9.81 2.07
C VAL A 18 -9.07 8.73 2.14
N GLU A 19 -10.23 9.00 1.55
CA GLU A 19 -11.31 8.03 1.46
C GLU A 19 -11.09 7.15 0.23
N GLY A 20 -10.79 5.86 0.47
CA GLY A 20 -10.60 4.86 -0.58
C GLY A 20 -10.70 3.45 -0.01
N ASN A 21 -11.15 2.50 -0.82
CA ASN A 21 -11.17 1.09 -0.45
C ASN A 21 -9.90 0.43 -1.00
N ILE A 22 -9.21 -0.33 -0.15
CA ILE A 22 -8.08 -1.17 -0.57
C ILE A 22 -8.43 -2.60 -0.20
N ILE A 23 -8.39 -3.50 -1.19
CA ILE A 23 -8.51 -4.93 -0.93
C ILE A 23 -7.11 -5.45 -0.62
N VAL A 24 -6.98 -6.21 0.46
CA VAL A 24 -5.70 -6.76 0.92
C VAL A 24 -5.84 -8.26 1.06
N ASP A 25 -4.85 -8.99 0.55
CA ASP A 25 -4.77 -10.42 0.75
C ASP A 25 -4.69 -10.75 2.25
N VAL A 26 -5.52 -11.69 2.72
CA VAL A 26 -5.55 -12.07 4.14
C VAL A 26 -4.19 -12.50 4.70
N ARG A 27 -3.27 -13.01 3.88
CA ARG A 27 -1.91 -13.41 4.26
C ARG A 27 -1.01 -12.21 4.57
N GLU A 28 -1.32 -11.03 4.02
CA GLU A 28 -0.53 -9.81 4.23
C GLU A 28 -0.85 -9.09 5.55
N PHE A 29 -1.89 -9.50 6.27
CA PHE A 29 -2.24 -8.94 7.59
C PHE A 29 -1.19 -9.25 8.67
N GLY A 30 -0.20 -10.10 8.39
CA GLY A 30 0.98 -10.27 9.23
C GLY A 30 2.01 -9.13 9.13
N SER A 31 1.83 -8.20 8.18
CA SER A 31 2.71 -7.03 7.99
C SER A 31 2.11 -5.74 8.56
N ASP A 32 2.94 -4.70 8.69
CA ASP A 32 2.51 -3.40 9.23
C ASP A 32 1.72 -2.56 8.21
N LEU A 33 1.88 -2.80 6.90
CA LEU A 33 1.33 -1.96 5.84
C LEU A 33 -0.21 -1.83 5.88
N PRO A 34 -1.00 -2.91 6.07
CA PRO A 34 -2.46 -2.80 6.19
C PRO A 34 -2.90 -1.91 7.36
N LEU A 35 -2.21 -2.00 8.49
CA LEU A 35 -2.48 -1.17 9.66
C LEU A 35 -2.17 0.30 9.39
N VAL A 36 -1.02 0.57 8.76
CA VAL A 36 -0.62 1.93 8.38
C VAL A 36 -1.63 2.54 7.40
N LEU A 37 -2.02 1.82 6.36
CA LEU A 37 -3.03 2.29 5.40
C LEU A 37 -4.38 2.61 6.08
N HIS A 38 -4.83 1.76 7.00
CA HIS A 38 -6.04 2.03 7.78
C HIS A 38 -5.90 3.32 8.63
N SER A 39 -4.74 3.55 9.24
CA SER A 39 -4.48 4.77 10.02
C SER A 39 -4.53 6.06 9.19
N TYR A 40 -4.23 5.97 7.88
CA TYR A 40 -4.36 7.07 6.92
C TYR A 40 -5.79 7.29 6.39
N GLY A 41 -6.76 6.48 6.83
CA GLY A 41 -8.18 6.66 6.52
C GLY A 41 -8.73 5.77 5.41
N PHE A 42 -7.91 4.88 4.83
CA PHE A 42 -8.38 3.88 3.87
C PHE A 42 -9.24 2.82 4.55
N ASN A 43 -10.30 2.40 3.86
CA ASN A 43 -11.09 1.25 4.27
C ASN A 43 -10.44 -0.03 3.73
N ILE A 44 -10.00 -0.90 4.64
CA ILE A 44 -9.28 -2.13 4.30
C ILE A 44 -10.25 -3.30 4.24
N GLN A 45 -10.27 -4.00 3.10
CA GLN A 45 -11.12 -5.17 2.88
C GLN A 45 -10.25 -6.44 2.82
N PRO A 46 -10.28 -7.31 3.85
CA PRO A 46 -9.56 -8.59 3.82
C PRO A 46 -10.26 -9.58 2.89
N ILE A 47 -9.59 -10.00 1.82
CA ILE A 47 -10.08 -11.00 0.88
C ILE A 47 -8.93 -11.94 0.53
N THR A 48 -9.18 -13.25 0.36
CA THR A 48 -8.15 -14.14 -0.19
C THR A 48 -8.03 -13.90 -1.69
N LEU A 49 -6.90 -13.37 -2.13
CA LEU A 49 -6.61 -13.08 -3.52
C LEU A 49 -5.89 -14.27 -4.18
N GLU A 50 -6.31 -14.60 -5.39
CA GLU A 50 -5.58 -15.58 -6.21
C GLU A 50 -4.32 -14.97 -6.83
N ILE A 51 -4.30 -13.64 -7.03
CA ILE A 51 -3.25 -12.89 -7.74
C ILE A 51 -2.96 -11.58 -7.01
N GLY A 52 -1.69 -11.36 -6.68
CA GLY A 52 -1.22 -10.16 -5.98
C GLY A 52 -1.61 -10.14 -4.50
N ASP A 53 -1.12 -9.09 -3.84
CA ASP A 53 -1.21 -8.87 -2.40
C ASP A 53 -2.16 -7.73 -2.06
N TYR A 54 -2.26 -6.72 -2.93
CA TYR A 54 -3.14 -5.57 -2.76
C TYR A 54 -3.83 -5.23 -4.08
N VAL A 55 -5.10 -4.84 -4.01
CA VAL A 55 -5.84 -4.24 -5.13
C VAL A 55 -6.25 -2.84 -4.73
N LEU A 56 -5.64 -1.84 -5.38
CA LEU A 56 -5.87 -0.43 -5.06
C LEU A 56 -7.10 0.10 -5.80
N THR A 57 -7.28 -0.37 -7.02
CA THR A 57 -8.42 -0.09 -7.91
C THR A 57 -8.65 -1.32 -8.79
N HIS A 58 -9.77 -1.35 -9.51
CA HIS A 58 -10.09 -2.45 -10.43
C HIS A 58 -8.99 -2.77 -11.47
N ASP A 59 -8.13 -1.81 -11.80
CA ASP A 59 -7.08 -1.91 -12.80
C ASP A 59 -5.65 -1.97 -12.21
N VAL A 60 -5.47 -1.71 -10.91
CA VAL A 60 -4.17 -1.68 -10.23
C VAL A 60 -4.07 -2.81 -9.20
N GLY A 61 -3.25 -3.82 -9.53
CA GLY A 61 -2.85 -4.91 -8.64
C GLY A 61 -1.39 -4.75 -8.23
N VAL A 62 -1.09 -5.04 -6.97
CA VAL A 62 0.25 -4.88 -6.39
C VAL A 62 0.73 -6.21 -5.84
N GLU A 63 1.95 -6.62 -6.18
CA GLU A 63 2.74 -7.60 -5.43
C GLU A 63 3.66 -6.84 -4.47
N ARG A 64 3.66 -7.19 -3.19
CA ARG A 64 4.62 -6.65 -2.22
C ARG A 64 5.76 -7.65 -2.02
N LYS A 65 6.99 -7.13 -1.94
CA LYS A 65 8.18 -7.95 -1.73
C LYS A 65 9.16 -7.30 -0.79
N SER A 66 9.58 -8.05 0.23
CA SER A 66 10.80 -7.71 0.98
C SER A 66 12.04 -7.92 0.09
N VAL A 67 13.15 -7.24 0.39
CA VAL A 67 14.43 -7.46 -0.33
C VAL A 67 14.87 -8.94 -0.30
N PRO A 68 14.85 -9.67 0.83
CA PRO A 68 15.19 -11.09 0.85
C PRO A 68 14.28 -11.95 -0.03
N ASP A 69 12.96 -11.69 -0.02
CA ASP A 69 12.00 -12.41 -0.86
C ASP A 69 12.16 -12.07 -2.34
N LEU A 70 12.55 -10.84 -2.67
CA LEU A 70 12.86 -10.44 -4.03
C LEU A 70 14.02 -11.27 -4.57
N ILE A 71 15.14 -11.32 -3.84
CA ILE A 71 16.32 -12.09 -4.22
C ILE A 71 15.96 -13.58 -4.37
N SER A 72 15.27 -14.16 -3.38
CA SER A 72 14.93 -15.59 -3.40
C SER A 72 13.98 -15.94 -4.55
N SER A 73 13.01 -15.08 -4.84
CA SER A 73 12.03 -15.31 -5.91
C SER A 73 12.60 -15.09 -7.31
N LEU A 74 13.56 -14.19 -7.48
CA LEU A 74 14.30 -14.03 -8.73
C LEU A 74 15.14 -15.28 -9.03
N ASN A 75 15.87 -15.78 -8.03
CA ASN A 75 16.71 -16.96 -8.17
C ASN A 75 15.92 -18.23 -8.50
N THR A 76 14.67 -18.31 -8.05
CA THR A 76 13.80 -19.47 -8.31
C THR A 76 12.90 -19.30 -9.55
N GLY A 77 12.90 -18.12 -10.17
CA GLY A 77 11.95 -17.78 -11.24
C GLY A 77 10.54 -17.45 -10.76
N ARG A 78 10.21 -17.65 -9.47
CA ARG A 78 8.88 -17.41 -8.90
C ARG A 78 8.36 -15.99 -9.17
N LEU A 79 9.23 -14.97 -9.14
CA LEU A 79 8.81 -13.60 -9.43
C LEU A 79 8.28 -13.44 -10.86
N TYR A 80 8.87 -14.16 -11.83
CA TYR A 80 8.44 -14.08 -13.22
C TYR A 80 6.99 -14.56 -13.36
N ASP A 81 6.64 -15.69 -12.73
CA ASP A 81 5.28 -16.23 -12.77
C ASP A 81 4.28 -15.28 -12.11
N GLN A 82 4.65 -14.69 -10.98
CA GLN A 82 3.84 -13.70 -10.27
C GLN A 82 3.61 -12.44 -11.13
N ALA A 83 4.68 -11.89 -11.72
CA ALA A 83 4.60 -10.72 -12.59
C ALA A 83 3.78 -11.00 -13.87
N MET A 84 3.92 -12.19 -14.44
CA MET A 84 3.13 -12.62 -15.60
C MET A 84 1.66 -12.82 -15.25
N ALA A 85 1.34 -13.31 -14.04
CA ALA A 85 -0.03 -13.40 -13.57
C ALA A 85 -0.63 -12.01 -13.37
N LEU A 86 0.03 -11.13 -12.62
CA LEU A 86 -0.42 -9.74 -12.43
C LEU A 86 -0.66 -9.01 -13.75
N SER A 87 0.29 -9.10 -14.68
CA SER A 87 0.20 -8.40 -15.98
C SER A 87 -0.90 -8.94 -16.90
N ARG A 88 -1.43 -10.15 -16.65
CA ARG A 88 -2.57 -10.69 -17.41
C ARG A 88 -3.91 -10.18 -16.92
N TYR A 89 -4.03 -9.88 -15.63
CA TYR A 89 -5.31 -9.56 -14.98
C TYR A 89 -5.47 -8.08 -14.66
N TYR A 90 -4.38 -7.35 -14.47
CA TYR A 90 -4.39 -5.92 -14.18
C TYR A 90 -3.78 -5.13 -15.34
N THR A 91 -4.41 -4.00 -15.68
CA THR A 91 -3.86 -3.07 -16.68
C THR A 91 -2.60 -2.38 -16.15
N ASN A 92 -2.55 -2.12 -14.84
CA ASN A 92 -1.49 -1.42 -14.16
C ASN A 92 -0.88 -2.31 -13.05
N PRO A 93 -0.14 -3.37 -13.39
CA PRO A 93 0.51 -4.22 -12.41
C PRO A 93 1.68 -3.48 -11.76
N MET A 94 1.81 -3.58 -10.43
CA MET A 94 2.88 -2.93 -9.67
C MET A 94 3.63 -3.94 -8.80
N LEU A 95 4.96 -3.76 -8.70
CA LEU A 95 5.80 -4.45 -7.74
C LEU A 95 6.27 -3.43 -6.69
N LEU A 96 5.81 -3.59 -5.46
CA LEU A 96 6.23 -2.79 -4.32
C LEU A 96 7.41 -3.48 -3.63
N ILE A 97 8.61 -2.90 -3.73
CA ILE A 97 9.80 -3.40 -3.05
C ILE A 97 9.98 -2.63 -1.74
N GLU A 98 9.93 -3.34 -0.63
CA GLU A 98 10.13 -2.78 0.70
C GLU A 98 11.56 -3.00 1.17
N PHE A 99 12.20 -1.90 1.60
CA PHE A 99 13.54 -1.89 2.16
C PHE A 99 13.47 -1.80 3.67
N ASN A 100 14.18 -2.70 4.35
CA ASN A 100 14.36 -2.60 5.79
C ASN A 100 15.37 -1.46 6.05
N ASN A 101 15.02 -0.53 6.95
CA ASN A 101 15.77 0.70 7.20
C ASN A 101 17.18 0.51 7.79
N ASP A 102 17.62 -0.74 8.02
CA ASP A 102 18.89 -1.04 8.68
C ASP A 102 20.13 -0.82 7.80
N LEU A 103 19.94 -0.48 6.52
CA LEU A 103 21.03 -0.35 5.52
C LEU A 103 21.14 1.04 4.87
N ILE A 104 20.47 2.07 5.41
CA ILE A 104 20.77 3.44 5.00
C ILE A 104 22.07 3.85 5.71
N PHE A 105 23.20 3.65 5.00
CA PHE A 105 24.51 4.18 5.37
C PHE A 105 24.55 5.70 5.33
#